data_AF-A0A937FTN4-F1
#
_entry.id   AF-A0A937FTN4-F1
#
_cell.length_a   1.000
_cell.length_b   1.000
_cell.length_c   1.000
_cell.angle_alpha   90.00
_cell.angle_beta   90.00
_cell.angle_gamma   90.00
#
_symmetry.space_group_name_H-M   'P 1'
#
loop_
_entity.id
_entity.type
_entity.pdbx_description
1 polymer ?
#
loop_
_entity_poly.entity_id
_entity_poly.type
_entity_poly.pdbx_seq_one_letter_code
_entity_poly.pdbx_strand_id
1 'polypeptide(L)'
;MENRQTNGFFDRVETFMFSRKFIFIGVLSITIPLTVNLYQLYYNISPVAGNYFKHIYAFAYSFAFAIAVLVFTFHKIGRKPIIFAIFILIVEILFFDPFDPTENYLIRLTKVFLCVFGAYTGYSYAELYAKKASENRSRMVDHTGNTIVNTSKPVVNEVLYTCEHCHKSFPSVKALNGHMAAHKNSKTIIVNDHEAVQN
;
A
#
# COMPACT_ATOMS: atom_id res chain seq x y z
N MET A 1 30.83 4.15 -17.23
CA MET A 1 29.73 3.52 -17.98
C MET A 1 29.60 2.11 -17.44
N GLU A 2 28.73 1.88 -16.46
CA GLU A 2 28.47 0.53 -15.97
C GLU A 2 27.01 0.39 -15.56
N ASN A 3 26.32 -0.41 -16.36
CA ASN A 3 25.13 -1.23 -16.11
C ASN A 3 23.81 -0.58 -15.62
N ARG A 4 23.01 -0.14 -16.60
CA ARG A 4 21.60 0.32 -16.48
C ARG A 4 20.61 -0.77 -16.96
N GLN A 5 20.84 -2.05 -16.68
CA GLN A 5 20.02 -3.12 -17.29
C GLN A 5 19.39 -4.15 -16.35
N THR A 6 19.68 -4.14 -15.04
CA THR A 6 19.04 -5.07 -14.06
C THR A 6 17.74 -4.54 -13.43
N ASN A 7 17.40 -3.27 -13.66
CA ASN A 7 16.29 -2.60 -12.99
C ASN A 7 14.90 -3.13 -13.42
N GLY A 8 14.76 -3.74 -14.61
CA GLY A 8 13.43 -4.10 -15.14
C GLY A 8 12.74 -5.28 -14.45
N PHE A 9 13.48 -6.27 -13.95
CA PHE A 9 12.92 -7.42 -13.24
C PHE A 9 12.75 -7.09 -11.76
N PHE A 10 13.81 -6.59 -11.10
CA PHE A 10 13.75 -6.22 -9.69
C PHE A 10 12.70 -5.15 -9.42
N ASP A 11 12.55 -4.11 -10.25
CA ASP A 11 11.48 -3.10 -10.06
C ASP A 11 10.08 -3.71 -10.20
N ARG A 12 9.89 -4.71 -11.08
CA ARG A 12 8.60 -5.41 -11.22
C ARG A 12 8.32 -6.30 -10.02
N VAL A 13 9.31 -7.07 -9.56
CA VAL A 13 9.17 -7.89 -8.35
C VAL A 13 8.94 -7.00 -7.14
N GLU A 14 9.63 -5.88 -7.05
CA GLU A 14 9.45 -4.88 -6.00
C GLU A 14 8.02 -4.33 -6.04
N THR A 15 7.56 -3.85 -7.19
CA THR A 15 6.18 -3.34 -7.37
C THR A 15 5.13 -4.41 -7.06
N PHE A 16 5.38 -5.66 -7.41
CA PHE A 16 4.52 -6.79 -7.09
C PHE A 16 4.50 -7.09 -5.59
N MET A 17 5.68 -7.16 -4.96
CA MET A 17 5.81 -7.36 -3.51
C MET A 17 5.11 -6.26 -2.74
N PHE A 18 5.12 -5.01 -3.19
CA PHE A 18 4.40 -3.89 -2.54
C PHE A 18 2.93 -3.75 -2.98
N SER A 19 2.44 -4.66 -3.80
CA SER A 19 1.03 -4.69 -4.15
C SER A 19 0.19 -5.07 -2.92
N ARG A 20 -0.97 -4.43 -2.75
CA ARG A 20 -1.98 -4.82 -1.74
C ARG A 20 -2.32 -6.31 -1.79
N LYS A 21 -2.17 -6.93 -2.97
CA LYS A 21 -2.39 -8.36 -3.20
C LYS A 21 -1.32 -9.23 -2.52
N PHE A 22 -0.06 -8.82 -2.50
CA PHE A 22 1.00 -9.60 -1.87
C PHE A 22 0.91 -9.54 -0.33
N ILE A 23 0.61 -8.37 0.22
CA ILE A 23 0.31 -8.20 1.65
C ILE A 23 -0.83 -9.12 2.08
N PHE A 24 -1.89 -9.14 1.27
CA PHE A 24 -3.03 -10.03 1.50
C PHE A 24 -2.62 -11.51 1.51
N ILE A 25 -1.78 -11.94 0.57
CA ILE A 25 -1.28 -13.32 0.51
C ILE A 25 -0.42 -13.66 1.75
N GLY A 26 0.47 -12.75 2.18
CA GLY A 26 1.27 -12.95 3.39
C GLY A 26 0.42 -13.05 4.65
N VAL A 27 -0.57 -12.17 4.79
CA VAL A 27 -1.51 -12.18 5.92
C VAL A 27 -2.38 -13.43 5.89
N LEU A 28 -2.82 -13.89 4.70
CA LEU A 28 -3.52 -15.16 4.55
C LEU A 28 -2.66 -16.35 4.98
N SER A 29 -1.37 -16.36 4.61
CA SER A 29 -0.45 -17.43 5.00
C SER A 29 -0.29 -17.58 6.52
N ILE A 30 -0.40 -16.48 7.27
CA ILE A 30 -0.32 -16.49 8.74
C ILE A 30 -1.69 -16.75 9.38
N THR A 31 -2.76 -16.18 8.82
CA THR A 31 -4.11 -16.31 9.38
C THR A 31 -4.71 -17.70 9.17
N ILE A 32 -4.35 -18.44 8.12
CA ILE A 32 -4.88 -19.80 7.88
C ILE A 32 -4.46 -20.78 8.99
N PRO A 33 -3.15 -20.98 9.31
CA PRO A 33 -2.73 -21.83 10.42
C PRO A 33 -3.31 -21.38 11.77
N LEU A 34 -3.38 -20.06 11.99
CA LEU A 34 -3.97 -19.48 13.19
C LEU A 34 -5.46 -19.83 13.33
N THR A 35 -6.21 -19.79 12.23
CA THR A 35 -7.64 -20.14 12.20
C THR A 35 -7.86 -21.60 12.58
N VAL A 36 -7.00 -22.50 12.10
CA VAL A 36 -7.05 -23.93 12.45
C VAL A 36 -6.75 -24.15 13.93
N ASN A 37 -5.76 -23.45 14.49
CA ASN A 37 -5.43 -23.56 15.91
C ASN A 37 -6.53 -22.97 16.81
N LEU A 38 -7.07 -21.80 16.46
CA LEU A 38 -8.21 -21.19 17.16
C LEU A 38 -9.45 -22.09 17.09
N TYR A 39 -9.65 -22.81 15.99
CA TYR A 39 -10.77 -23.75 15.87
C TYR A 39 -10.70 -24.86 16.92
N GLN A 40 -9.50 -25.43 17.15
CA GLN A 40 -9.32 -26.44 18.20
C GLN A 40 -9.59 -25.85 19.59
N LEU A 41 -9.13 -24.63 19.84
CA LEU A 41 -9.35 -23.93 21.09
C LEU A 41 -10.85 -23.66 21.35
N TYR A 42 -11.55 -23.06 20.37
CA TYR A 42 -12.97 -22.77 20.50
C TYR A 42 -13.82 -24.04 20.54
N TYR A 43 -13.39 -25.11 19.88
CA TYR A 43 -14.02 -26.40 20.03
C TYR A 43 -13.91 -26.85 21.49
N ASN A 44 -12.72 -26.83 22.10
CA ASN A 44 -12.54 -27.30 23.48
C ASN A 44 -13.28 -26.46 24.53
N ILE A 45 -13.39 -25.15 24.33
CA ILE A 45 -14.02 -24.21 25.29
C ILE A 45 -15.54 -24.07 25.06
N SER A 46 -16.07 -24.53 23.93
CA SER A 46 -17.48 -24.34 23.57
C SER A 46 -18.44 -24.79 24.68
N PRO A 47 -19.30 -23.88 25.20
CA PRO A 47 -20.30 -24.23 26.21
C PRO A 47 -21.53 -24.94 25.62
N VAL A 48 -21.59 -25.07 24.29
CA VAL A 48 -22.74 -25.63 23.58
C VAL A 48 -22.72 -27.16 23.65
N ALA A 49 -23.84 -27.74 24.10
CA ALA A 49 -24.03 -29.18 24.11
C ALA A 49 -24.36 -29.71 22.70
N GLY A 50 -23.70 -30.79 22.29
CA GLY A 50 -23.92 -31.47 21.01
C GLY A 50 -22.77 -31.30 20.00
N ASN A 51 -22.32 -32.42 19.42
CA ASN A 51 -21.14 -32.48 18.55
C ASN A 51 -21.23 -31.53 17.35
N TYR A 52 -22.39 -31.46 16.69
CA TYR A 52 -22.57 -30.64 15.49
C TYR A 52 -22.53 -29.12 15.78
N PHE A 53 -23.25 -28.67 16.81
CA PHE A 53 -23.28 -27.26 17.20
C PHE A 53 -21.94 -26.77 17.72
N LYS A 54 -21.17 -27.65 18.35
CA LYS A 54 -19.80 -27.38 18.82
C LYS A 54 -18.85 -27.05 17.67
N HIS A 55 -18.92 -27.80 16.57
CA HIS A 55 -18.13 -27.53 15.35
C HIS A 55 -18.53 -26.20 14.69
N ILE A 56 -19.84 -25.91 14.63
CA ILE A 56 -20.34 -24.64 14.07
C ILE A 56 -19.87 -23.45 14.90
N TYR A 57 -19.99 -23.52 16.23
CA TYR A 57 -19.53 -22.48 17.15
C TYR A 57 -18.04 -22.21 16.94
N ALA A 58 -17.21 -23.26 16.98
CA ALA A 58 -15.78 -23.13 16.81
C ALA A 58 -15.39 -22.51 15.46
N PHE A 59 -16.02 -22.96 14.37
CA PHE A 59 -15.77 -22.44 13.04
C PHE A 59 -16.16 -20.97 12.90
N ALA A 60 -17.33 -20.58 13.39
CA ALA A 60 -17.84 -19.21 13.29
C ALA A 60 -16.92 -18.21 14.01
N TYR A 61 -16.46 -18.54 15.22
CA TYR A 61 -15.57 -17.67 15.99
C TYR A 61 -14.15 -17.61 15.42
N SER A 62 -13.59 -18.73 14.95
CA SER A 62 -12.28 -18.70 14.26
C SER A 62 -12.31 -17.88 12.98
N PHE A 63 -13.37 -18.04 12.18
CA PHE A 63 -13.53 -17.31 10.93
C PHE A 63 -13.78 -15.81 11.16
N ALA A 64 -14.59 -15.47 12.16
CA ALA A 64 -14.81 -14.07 12.57
C ALA A 64 -13.50 -13.41 13.02
N PHE A 65 -12.67 -14.12 13.79
CA PHE A 65 -11.35 -13.64 14.19
C PHE A 65 -10.44 -13.43 12.96
N ALA A 66 -10.39 -14.39 12.03
CA ALA A 66 -9.60 -14.27 10.81
C ALA A 66 -10.00 -13.05 9.96
N ILE A 67 -11.31 -12.80 9.81
CA ILE A 67 -11.82 -11.60 9.12
C ILE A 67 -11.45 -10.33 9.87
N ALA A 68 -11.57 -10.31 11.21
CA ALA A 68 -11.23 -9.14 12.01
C ALA A 68 -9.74 -8.77 11.85
N VAL A 69 -8.86 -9.77 11.86
CA VAL A 69 -7.43 -9.59 11.56
C VAL A 69 -7.23 -9.02 10.17
N LEU A 70 -7.88 -9.61 9.16
CA LEU A 70 -7.78 -9.17 7.78
C LEU A 70 -8.22 -7.70 7.60
N VAL A 71 -9.39 -7.35 8.14
CA VAL A 71 -9.95 -5.99 8.07
C VAL A 71 -9.06 -4.99 8.83
N PHE A 72 -8.57 -5.36 10.01
CA PHE A 72 -7.67 -4.51 10.79
C PHE A 72 -6.36 -4.25 10.03
N THR A 73 -5.79 -5.29 9.41
CA THR A 73 -4.60 -5.16 8.58
C THR A 73 -4.84 -4.20 7.43
N PHE A 74 -5.94 -4.30 6.68
CA PHE A 74 -6.19 -3.40 5.56
C PHE A 74 -6.48 -1.95 5.98
N HIS A 75 -7.20 -1.74 7.08
CA HIS A 75 -7.67 -0.41 7.44
C HIS A 75 -6.62 0.43 8.19
N LYS A 76 -5.74 -0.20 8.98
CA LYS A 76 -4.77 0.52 9.82
C LYS A 76 -3.33 0.61 9.27
N ILE A 77 -2.94 -0.19 8.28
CA ILE A 77 -1.53 -0.25 7.83
C ILE A 77 -1.01 1.09 7.29
N GLY A 78 -1.88 1.93 6.74
CA GLY A 78 -1.49 3.22 6.18
C GLY A 78 -1.19 4.33 7.20
N ARG A 79 -1.48 4.14 8.50
CA ARG A 79 -1.31 5.21 9.51
C ARG A 79 -0.20 4.97 10.51
N LYS A 80 0.08 3.73 10.93
CA LYS A 80 1.10 3.42 11.95
C LYS A 80 1.68 1.99 11.77
N PRO A 81 2.87 1.82 11.14
CA PRO A 81 3.46 0.49 10.92
C PRO A 81 3.84 -0.24 12.22
N ILE A 82 4.13 0.51 13.29
CA ILE A 82 4.44 -0.04 14.63
C ILE A 82 3.28 -0.91 15.16
N ILE A 83 2.03 -0.49 14.95
CA ILE A 83 0.85 -1.24 15.44
C ILE A 83 0.75 -2.60 14.74
N PHE A 84 1.10 -2.65 13.47
CA PHE A 84 1.09 -3.89 12.69
C PHE A 84 2.19 -4.86 13.16
N ALA A 85 3.38 -4.36 13.47
CA ALA A 85 4.47 -5.16 14.01
C ALA A 85 4.14 -5.78 15.38
N ILE A 86 3.57 -4.99 16.29
CA ILE A 86 3.10 -5.48 17.60
C ILE A 86 2.02 -6.55 17.42
N PHE A 87 1.09 -6.32 16.49
CA PHE A 87 0.03 -7.29 16.19
C PHE A 87 0.59 -8.62 15.66
N ILE A 88 1.54 -8.59 14.71
CA ILE A 88 2.22 -9.80 14.22
C ILE A 88 2.93 -10.51 15.36
N LEU A 89 3.68 -9.78 16.20
CA LEU A 89 4.39 -10.36 17.34
C LEU A 89 3.45 -11.10 18.29
N ILE A 90 2.29 -10.51 18.61
CA ILE A 90 1.28 -11.14 19.47
C ILE A 90 0.75 -12.42 18.83
N VAL A 91 0.44 -12.39 17.53
CA VAL A 91 -0.06 -13.55 16.79
C VAL A 91 0.99 -14.67 16.76
N GLU A 92 2.26 -14.35 16.51
CA GLU A 92 3.35 -15.33 16.48
C GLU A 92 3.62 -15.94 17.86
N ILE A 93 3.57 -15.14 18.93
CA ILE A 93 3.68 -15.65 20.31
C ILE A 93 2.53 -16.61 20.62
N LEU A 94 1.30 -16.26 20.28
CA LEU A 94 0.13 -17.13 20.49
C LEU A 94 0.20 -18.41 19.63
N PHE A 95 0.87 -18.36 18.48
CA PHE A 95 0.96 -19.49 17.56
C PHE A 95 2.08 -20.46 17.93
N PHE A 96 3.28 -19.96 18.19
CA PHE A 96 4.44 -20.81 18.44
C PHE A 96 4.55 -21.28 19.90
N ASP A 97 3.85 -20.62 20.82
CA ASP A 97 3.98 -20.76 22.27
C ASP A 97 5.45 -20.93 22.69
N PRO A 98 6.28 -19.89 22.47
CA PRO A 98 7.72 -19.97 22.69
C PRO A 98 8.10 -20.08 24.18
N PHE A 99 7.13 -20.17 25.09
CA PHE A 99 7.36 -20.23 26.53
C PHE A 99 7.02 -21.58 27.15
N ASP A 100 6.64 -22.58 26.35
CA ASP A 100 6.40 -23.94 26.84
C ASP A 100 7.66 -24.51 27.54
N PRO A 101 7.59 -24.79 28.86
CA PRO A 101 8.74 -25.30 29.61
C PRO A 101 9.06 -26.78 29.32
N THR A 102 8.17 -27.51 28.65
CA THR A 102 8.33 -28.94 28.35
C THR A 102 9.21 -29.21 27.13
N GLU A 103 9.44 -28.20 26.28
CA GLU A 103 10.24 -28.32 25.07
C GLU A 103 11.76 -28.12 25.29
N ASN A 104 12.55 -28.69 24.37
CA ASN A 104 14.00 -28.52 24.34
C ASN A 104 14.39 -27.03 24.26
N TYR A 105 15.42 -26.64 25.01
CA TYR A 105 15.90 -25.25 25.06
C TYR A 105 16.20 -24.65 23.67
N LEU A 106 16.82 -25.42 22.75
CA LEU A 106 17.09 -24.93 21.39
C LEU A 106 15.84 -24.69 20.56
N ILE A 107 14.82 -25.55 20.69
CA ILE A 107 13.56 -25.40 19.97
C ILE A 107 12.85 -24.13 20.46
N ARG A 108 12.81 -23.95 21.78
CA ARG A 108 12.27 -22.76 22.43
C ARG A 108 12.96 -21.47 21.99
N LEU A 109 14.30 -21.46 21.99
CA LEU A 109 15.09 -20.32 21.53
C LEU A 109 14.81 -19.99 20.06
N THR A 110 14.70 -21.02 19.22
CA THR A 110 14.40 -20.87 17.78
C THR A 110 13.01 -20.24 17.58
N LYS A 111 12.00 -20.66 18.35
CA LYS A 111 10.65 -20.08 18.30
C LYS A 111 10.64 -18.60 18.72
N VAL A 112 11.35 -18.24 19.79
CA VAL A 112 11.50 -16.83 20.20
C VAL A 112 12.16 -16.01 19.09
N PHE A 113 13.26 -16.53 18.52
CA PHE A 113 13.96 -15.86 17.43
C PHE A 113 13.05 -15.67 16.20
N LEU A 114 12.27 -16.69 15.86
CA LEU A 114 11.32 -16.63 14.75
C LEU A 114 10.24 -15.57 14.97
N CYS A 115 9.68 -15.45 16.18
CA CYS A 115 8.70 -14.42 16.52
C CYS A 115 9.29 -12.99 16.43
N VAL A 116 10.52 -12.81 16.93
CA VAL A 116 11.17 -11.49 16.89
C VAL A 116 11.53 -11.11 15.45
N PHE A 117 12.08 -12.05 14.67
CA PHE A 117 12.43 -11.82 13.28
C PHE A 117 11.20 -11.63 12.39
N GLY A 118 10.13 -12.39 12.62
CA GLY A 118 8.84 -12.24 11.95
C GLY A 118 8.22 -10.86 12.19
N ALA A 119 8.18 -10.42 13.46
CA ALA A 119 7.73 -9.07 13.80
C ALA A 119 8.61 -7.96 13.17
N TYR A 120 9.94 -8.12 13.16
CA TYR A 120 10.86 -7.16 12.56
C TYR A 120 10.70 -7.05 11.04
N THR A 121 10.61 -8.20 10.35
CA THR A 121 10.38 -8.24 8.90
C THR A 121 9.01 -7.66 8.55
N GLY A 122 7.97 -7.97 9.34
CA GLY A 122 6.65 -7.35 9.22
C GLY A 122 6.67 -5.83 9.43
N TYR A 123 7.42 -5.33 10.41
CA TYR A 123 7.63 -3.90 10.64
C TYR A 123 8.27 -3.20 9.45
N SER A 124 9.44 -3.70 9.02
CA SER A 124 10.22 -3.13 7.91
C SER A 124 9.37 -3.07 6.63
N TYR A 125 8.63 -4.14 6.37
CA TYR A 125 7.73 -4.22 5.23
C TYR A 125 6.58 -3.20 5.34
N ALA A 126 5.93 -3.07 6.51
CA ALA A 126 4.86 -2.10 6.72
C ALA A 126 5.34 -0.65 6.62
N GLU A 127 6.56 -0.35 7.09
CA GLU A 127 7.19 0.97 6.98
C GLU A 127 7.44 1.34 5.52
N LEU A 128 8.02 0.44 4.73
CA LEU A 128 8.21 0.61 3.29
C LEU A 128 6.88 0.84 2.56
N TYR A 129 5.83 0.10 2.94
CA TYR A 129 4.50 0.30 2.39
C TYR A 129 3.92 1.66 2.74
N ALA A 130 4.02 2.08 4.00
CA ALA A 130 3.55 3.39 4.46
C ALA A 130 4.27 4.53 3.72
N LYS A 131 5.58 4.39 3.48
CA LYS A 131 6.38 5.34 2.70
C LYS A 131 5.94 5.41 1.23
N LYS A 132 5.74 4.27 0.56
CA LYS A 132 5.26 4.26 -0.83
C LYS A 132 3.82 4.81 -0.96
N ALA A 133 2.97 4.54 0.03
CA ALA A 133 1.60 5.06 0.06
C ALA A 133 1.56 6.60 0.21
N SER A 134 2.46 7.18 1.01
CA SER A 134 2.56 8.64 1.15
C SER A 134 3.16 9.30 -0.09
N GLU A 135 4.18 8.69 -0.70
CA GLU A 135 4.76 9.16 -1.98
C GLU A 135 3.71 9.17 -3.10
N ASN A 136 2.89 8.11 -3.23
CA ASN A 136 1.83 8.07 -4.24
C ASN A 136 0.72 9.11 -3.98
N ARG A 137 0.38 9.37 -2.71
CA ARG A 137 -0.53 10.46 -2.34
C ARG A 137 0.03 11.83 -2.72
N SER A 138 1.32 12.10 -2.48
CA SER A 138 1.96 13.36 -2.86
C SER A 138 1.92 13.59 -4.38
N ARG A 139 2.20 12.56 -5.18
CA ARG A 139 2.10 12.63 -6.65
C ARG A 139 0.68 12.95 -7.13
N MET A 140 -0.33 12.44 -6.42
CA MET A 140 -1.75 12.69 -6.74
C MET A 140 -2.16 14.12 -6.38
N VAL A 141 -1.65 14.68 -5.28
CA VAL A 141 -1.87 16.08 -4.88
C VAL A 141 -1.25 17.04 -5.89
N ASP A 142 -0.04 16.74 -6.39
CA ASP A 142 0.60 17.52 -7.46
C ASP A 142 -0.19 17.50 -8.78
N HIS A 143 -1.00 16.46 -9.02
CA HIS A 143 -1.90 16.37 -10.19
C HIS A 143 -3.31 16.95 -9.96
N THR A 144 -3.73 17.13 -8.70
CA THR A 144 -5.10 17.57 -8.35
C THR A 144 -5.14 19.00 -7.82
N GLY A 145 -3.98 19.67 -7.68
CA GLY A 145 -3.85 21.09 -7.27
C GLY A 145 -4.43 22.14 -8.23
N ASN A 146 -5.33 21.75 -9.14
CA ASN A 146 -6.07 22.66 -10.01
C ASN A 146 -7.60 22.42 -9.92
N THR A 147 -8.12 22.22 -8.70
CA THR A 147 -9.56 22.35 -8.46
C THR A 147 -9.80 23.48 -7.46
N ILE A 148 -10.46 24.52 -7.97
CA ILE A 148 -10.84 25.77 -7.31
C ILE A 148 -11.62 25.47 -6.03
N VAL A 149 -11.07 25.85 -4.87
CA VAL A 149 -11.85 26.06 -3.65
C VAL A 149 -11.92 27.57 -3.44
N ASN A 150 -13.09 28.13 -3.75
CA ASN A 150 -13.47 29.47 -3.32
C ASN A 150 -13.56 29.49 -1.79
N THR A 151 -12.47 29.90 -1.13
CA THR A 151 -12.59 30.47 0.22
C THR A 151 -11.67 31.68 0.29
N SER A 152 -12.31 32.84 0.37
CA SER A 152 -11.74 34.15 0.63
C SER A 152 -10.69 34.15 1.76
N LYS A 153 -9.41 34.39 1.43
CA LYS A 153 -8.40 35.11 2.24
C LYS A 153 -7.09 35.28 1.45
N PRO A 154 -6.25 36.30 1.78
CA PRO A 154 -5.65 37.17 0.77
C PRO A 154 -4.28 36.73 0.25
N VAL A 155 -4.14 36.93 -1.07
CA VAL A 155 -2.98 37.33 -1.89
C VAL A 155 -1.60 37.25 -1.21
N VAL A 156 -0.86 36.20 -1.56
CA VAL A 156 0.60 36.27 -1.67
C VAL A 156 0.90 36.24 -3.15
N ASN A 157 1.67 37.24 -3.62
CA ASN A 157 2.03 37.45 -5.02
C ASN A 157 2.84 36.26 -5.57
N GLU A 158 2.15 35.24 -6.07
CA GLU A 158 2.78 34.21 -6.88
C GLU A 158 3.02 34.76 -8.29
N VAL A 159 4.28 34.74 -8.72
CA VAL A 159 4.67 35.15 -10.07
C VAL A 159 4.05 34.17 -11.05
N LEU A 160 2.97 34.59 -11.72
CA LEU A 160 2.27 33.82 -12.74
C LEU A 160 3.06 33.85 -14.06
N TYR A 161 3.34 32.67 -14.61
CA TYR A 161 4.04 32.52 -15.89
C TYR A 161 3.01 32.53 -17.02
N THR A 162 3.08 33.54 -17.90
CA THR A 162 2.08 33.76 -18.94
C THR A 162 2.58 33.27 -20.30
N CYS A 163 1.73 32.55 -21.04
CA CYS A 163 2.04 32.11 -22.39
C CYS A 163 2.00 33.29 -23.38
N GLU A 164 3.05 33.48 -24.16
CA GLU A 164 3.12 34.56 -25.15
C GLU A 164 2.16 34.38 -26.34
N HIS A 165 1.72 33.15 -26.64
CA HIS A 165 0.88 32.86 -27.81
C HIS A 165 -0.62 32.98 -27.56
N CYS A 166 -1.09 32.70 -26.34
CA CYS A 166 -2.52 32.75 -26.01
C CYS A 166 -2.83 33.52 -24.72
N HIS A 167 -1.81 34.13 -24.11
CA HIS A 167 -1.89 34.97 -22.91
C HIS A 167 -2.58 34.31 -21.70
N LYS A 168 -2.64 32.97 -21.66
CA LYS A 168 -3.06 32.23 -20.46
C LYS A 168 -1.93 32.21 -19.44
N SER A 169 -2.26 32.49 -18.19
CA SER A 169 -1.34 32.48 -17.06
C SER A 169 -1.37 31.14 -16.33
N PHE A 170 -0.20 30.66 -15.96
CA PHE A 170 0.01 29.38 -15.30
C PHE A 170 0.78 29.57 -14.00
N PRO A 171 0.44 28.82 -12.93
CA PRO A 171 1.12 28.91 -11.64
C PRO A 171 2.52 28.27 -11.63
N SER A 172 2.99 27.71 -12.74
CA SER A 172 4.31 27.06 -12.84
C SER A 172 4.85 27.03 -14.27
N VAL A 173 6.16 27.16 -14.41
CA VAL A 173 6.91 26.99 -15.67
C VAL A 173 6.68 25.61 -16.28
N LYS A 174 6.48 24.57 -15.47
CA LYS A 174 6.23 23.20 -15.99
C LYS A 174 4.87 23.08 -16.66
N ALA A 175 3.84 23.74 -16.10
CA ALA A 175 2.52 23.81 -16.71
C ALA A 175 2.54 24.65 -17.99
N LEU A 176 3.29 25.76 -18.00
CA LEU A 176 3.53 26.56 -19.20
C LEU A 176 4.24 25.73 -20.29
N ASN A 177 5.29 24.98 -19.95
CA ASN A 177 6.02 24.14 -20.90
C ASN A 177 5.14 23.02 -21.49
N GLY A 178 4.31 22.37 -20.68
CA GLY A 178 3.33 21.39 -21.15
C GLY A 178 2.27 22.02 -22.06
N HIS A 179 1.81 23.22 -21.72
CA HIS A 179 0.89 24.01 -22.53
C HIS A 179 1.50 24.45 -23.88
N MET A 180 2.76 24.87 -23.89
CA MET A 180 3.49 25.23 -25.11
C MET A 180 3.73 24.02 -26.03
N ALA A 181 3.86 22.81 -25.47
CA ALA A 181 3.94 21.59 -26.27
C ALA A 181 2.64 21.32 -27.04
N ALA A 182 1.47 21.64 -26.47
CA ALA A 182 0.19 21.56 -27.17
C ALA A 182 0.10 22.59 -28.32
N HIS A 183 0.63 23.80 -28.14
CA HIS A 183 0.76 24.79 -29.22
C HIS A 183 1.67 24.31 -30.36
N LYS A 184 2.76 23.59 -30.05
CA LYS A 184 3.62 22.97 -31.08
C LYS A 184 2.89 21.90 -31.89
N ASN A 185 2.04 21.10 -31.25
CA ASN A 185 1.28 20.04 -31.93
C ASN A 185 0.09 20.58 -32.73
N SER A 186 -0.42 21.79 -32.43
CA SER A 186 -1.43 22.46 -33.25
C SER A 186 -0.87 23.19 -34.48
N LYS A 187 0.46 23.26 -34.64
CA LYS A 187 1.10 23.94 -35.78
C LYS A 187 1.28 23.05 -37.02
N THR A 188 0.79 21.80 -37.01
CA THR A 188 0.91 20.85 -38.14
C THR A 188 -0.36 20.71 -38.99
N ILE A 189 -1.34 21.61 -38.85
CA ILE A 189 -2.44 21.70 -39.83
C ILE A 189 -2.61 23.13 -40.29
N ILE A 190 -1.58 23.74 -40.89
CA ILE A 190 -1.71 24.58 -42.10
C ILE A 190 -0.31 24.64 -42.73
N VAL A 191 -0.13 24.00 -43.89
CA VAL A 191 0.45 24.56 -45.14
C VAL A 191 0.39 23.44 -46.17
N ASN A 192 -0.44 23.62 -47.20
CA ASN A 192 0.00 23.26 -48.55
C ASN A 192 -0.32 24.45 -49.44
N ASP A 193 0.73 25.00 -50.01
CA ASP A 193 0.74 26.12 -50.94
C ASP A 193 0.01 25.77 -52.24
N HIS A 194 -0.71 26.75 -52.79
CA HIS A 194 -0.85 26.90 -54.23
C HIS A 194 -0.85 28.39 -54.58
N GLU A 195 0.32 28.91 -54.95
CA GLU A 195 0.44 30.07 -55.84
C GLU A 195 0.11 29.63 -57.28
N ALA A 196 -0.77 30.37 -57.97
CA ALA A 196 -0.78 30.54 -59.43
C ALA A 196 -1.66 31.74 -59.85
N VAL A 197 -1.02 32.90 -59.99
CA VAL A 197 -1.05 33.89 -61.09
C VAL A 197 -2.21 33.89 -62.14
N GLN A 198 -2.63 35.13 -62.49
CA GLN A 198 -3.39 35.63 -63.68
C GLN A 198 -4.90 35.30 -63.73
N ASN A 199 -5.82 36.25 -63.99
CA ASN A 199 -5.80 37.38 -64.93
C ASN A 199 -6.76 38.49 -64.45
#